data_AF-A0A2W5L066-F1
#
_entry.id   AF-A0A2W5L066-F1
#
_cell.length_a   1.000
_cell.length_b   1.000
_cell.length_c   1.000
_cell.angle_alpha   90.00
_cell.angle_beta   90.00
_cell.angle_gamma   90.00
#
_symmetry.space_group_name_H-M   'P 1'
#
loop_
_entity.id
_entity.type
_entity.pdbx_description
1 polymer ?
#
loop_
_entity_poly.entity_id
_entity_poly.type
_entity_poly.pdbx_seq_one_letter_code
_entity_poly.pdbx_strand_id
1 'polypeptide(L)' 'MTAFASIADFEAALADLPDPDFGARDAAGARQAMLTKPAGSLGRLEDIALFFAGWQGRECPRIDRGR' A
#
# COMPACT_ATOMS: atom_id res chain seq x y z
N MET A 1 22.90 -9.51 11.12
CA MET A 1 21.82 -9.34 12.11
C MET A 1 20.58 -9.97 11.51
N THR A 2 20.05 -11.04 12.09
CA THR A 2 18.71 -11.55 11.74
C THR A 2 17.69 -10.63 12.38
N ALA A 3 16.65 -10.24 11.65
CA ALA A 3 15.61 -9.33 12.14
C ALA A 3 14.75 -9.93 13.27
N PHE A 4 14.80 -11.25 13.43
CA PHE A 4 14.04 -12.02 14.43
C PHE A 4 15.00 -12.93 15.22
N ALA A 5 14.67 -13.19 16.49
CA ALA A 5 15.49 -14.01 17.39
C ALA A 5 15.26 -15.52 17.19
N SER A 6 14.11 -15.92 16.65
CA SER A 6 13.75 -17.31 16.31
C SER A 6 12.72 -17.38 15.18
N ILE A 7 12.44 -18.59 14.69
CA ILE A 7 11.33 -18.84 13.75
C ILE A 7 9.99 -18.52 14.42
N ALA A 8 9.82 -18.87 15.69
CA ALA A 8 8.60 -18.59 16.44
C ALA A 8 8.32 -17.08 16.54
N ASP A 9 9.35 -16.25 16.74
CA ASP A 9 9.20 -14.79 16.77
C ASP A 9 8.81 -14.23 15.39
N PHE A 10 9.30 -14.83 14.31
CA PHE A 10 8.91 -14.47 12.95
C PHE A 10 7.46 -14.85 12.64
N GLU A 11 7.03 -16.06 13.02
CA GLU A 11 5.65 -16.52 12.86
C GLU A 11 4.67 -15.66 13.65
N ALA A 12 5.02 -15.29 14.89
CA ALA A 12 4.22 -14.39 15.72
C ALA A 12 4.07 -13.01 15.06
N ALA A 13 5.15 -12.44 14.53
CA ALA A 13 5.11 -11.15 13.84
C ALA A 13 4.28 -11.21 12.54
N LEU A 14 4.32 -12.32 11.81
CA LEU A 14 3.47 -12.51 10.62
C LEU A 14 1.98 -12.58 10.98
N ALA A 15 1.65 -13.22 12.10
CA ALA A 15 0.27 -13.32 12.57
C ALA A 15 -0.30 -11.99 13.09
N ASP A 16 0.56 -11.06 13.50
CA ASP A 16 0.21 -9.73 14.04
C ASP A 16 0.41 -8.59 13.03
N LEU A 17 0.46 -8.90 11.73
CA LEU A 17 0.56 -7.86 10.70
C LEU A 17 -0.68 -6.96 10.74
N PRO A 18 -0.49 -5.62 10.71
CA PRO A 18 -1.62 -4.71 10.67
C PRO A 18 -2.33 -4.79 9.32
N ASP A 19 -3.62 -4.48 9.32
CA ASP A 19 -4.34 -4.21 8.07
C ASP A 19 -3.87 -2.89 7.45
N PRO A 20 -3.96 -2.75 6.11
CA PRO A 20 -3.74 -1.46 5.45
C PRO A 20 -4.81 -0.44 5.89
N ASP A 21 -4.48 0.85 5.81
CA ASP A 21 -5.45 1.92 5.99
C ASP A 21 -6.47 1.93 4.84
N PHE A 22 -7.66 1.40 5.11
CA PHE A 22 -8.76 1.37 4.14
C PHE A 22 -9.24 2.76 3.75
N GLY A 23 -9.21 3.74 4.66
CA GLY A 23 -9.60 5.12 4.36
C GLY A 23 -8.63 5.79 3.39
N ALA A 24 -7.32 5.59 3.57
CA ALA A 24 -6.32 6.08 2.64
C ALA A 24 -6.42 5.40 1.26
N ARG A 25 -6.69 4.09 1.23
CA ARG A 25 -6.93 3.34 0.00
C ARG A 25 -8.16 3.87 -0.76
N ASP A 26 -9.27 4.10 -0.06
CA ASP A 26 -10.51 4.61 -0.67
C ASP A 26 -10.34 6.04 -1.18
N ALA A 27 -9.66 6.90 -0.41
CA ALA A 27 -9.33 8.26 -0.83
C ALA A 27 -8.47 8.25 -2.11
N ALA A 28 -7.45 7.37 -2.17
CA ALA A 28 -6.62 7.19 -3.36
C ALA A 28 -7.46 6.73 -4.58
N GLY A 29 -8.44 5.85 -4.37
CA GLY A 29 -9.38 5.39 -5.40
C GLY A 29 -10.26 6.52 -5.93
N ALA A 30 -10.86 7.31 -5.03
CA ALA A 30 -11.64 8.49 -5.40
C ALA A 30 -10.82 9.50 -6.21
N ARG A 31 -9.56 9.71 -5.81
CA ARG A 31 -8.62 10.57 -6.54
C ARG A 31 -8.31 10.04 -7.94
N GLN A 32 -8.04 8.75 -8.09
CA GLN A 32 -7.74 8.10 -9.38
C GLN A 32 -8.89 8.28 -10.39
N ALA A 33 -10.14 8.25 -9.91
CA ALA A 33 -11.34 8.47 -10.73
C ALA A 33 -11.49 9.91 -11.24
N MET A 34 -10.84 10.89 -10.58
CA MET A 34 -10.85 12.30 -10.97
C MET A 34 -9.69 12.72 -11.89
N LEU A 35 -8.78 11.79 -12.21
CA LEU A 35 -7.65 12.10 -13.09
C LEU A 35 -8.11 12.26 -14.54
N THR A 36 -7.34 12.98 -15.34
CA THR A 36 -7.62 13.21 -16.77
C THR A 36 -7.45 11.96 -17.66
N LYS A 37 -7.10 10.83 -17.07
CA LYS A 37 -7.04 9.53 -17.74
C LYS A 37 -8.43 8.88 -17.81
N PRO A 38 -8.73 8.07 -18.83
CA PRO A 38 -9.87 7.16 -18.75
C PRO A 38 -9.73 6.22 -17.54
N ALA A 39 -10.85 5.86 -16.92
CA ALA A 39 -10.84 4.91 -15.81
C ALA A 39 -10.18 3.58 -16.23
N GLY A 40 -9.29 3.04 -15.39
CA GLY A 40 -8.58 1.79 -15.65
C GLY A 40 -7.49 1.84 -16.72
N SER A 41 -7.24 2.98 -17.37
CA SER A 41 -6.28 3.05 -18.49
C SER A 41 -4.83 2.81 -18.06
N LEU A 42 -4.51 2.89 -16.77
CA LEU A 42 -3.18 2.59 -16.24
C LEU A 42 -3.05 1.15 -15.70
N GLY A 43 -4.15 0.39 -15.70
CA GLY A 43 -4.18 -1.01 -15.28
C GLY A 43 -3.52 -1.25 -13.93
N ARG A 44 -2.51 -2.13 -13.89
CA ARG A 44 -1.77 -2.51 -12.67
C ARG A 44 -1.14 -1.34 -11.91
N LEU A 45 -0.85 -0.22 -12.58
CA LEU A 45 -0.33 0.96 -11.87
C LEU A 45 -1.37 1.58 -10.93
N GLU A 46 -2.66 1.47 -11.25
CA GLU A 46 -3.73 1.91 -10.35
C GLU A 46 -3.77 1.02 -9.11
N ASP A 47 -3.68 -0.30 -9.28
CA ASP A 47 -3.64 -1.26 -8.18
C ASP A 47 -2.45 -1.02 -7.23
N ILE A 48 -1.27 -0.77 -7.81
CA ILE A 48 -0.05 -0.46 -7.04
C ILE A 48 -0.24 0.85 -6.26
N ALA A 49 -0.83 1.89 -6.87
CA ALA A 49 -1.09 3.14 -6.17
C ALA A 49 -2.05 2.93 -4.98
N LEU A 50 -3.12 2.17 -5.14
CA LEU A 50 -4.06 1.86 -4.04
C LEU A 50 -3.40 1.04 -2.93
N PHE A 51 -2.56 0.06 -3.30
CA PHE A 51 -1.80 -0.74 -2.34
C PHE A 51 -0.85 0.15 -1.52
N PHE A 52 -0.04 0.98 -2.17
CA PHE A 52 0.87 1.88 -1.48
C PHE A 52 0.13 2.90 -0.62
N ALA A 53 -1.02 3.41 -1.07
CA ALA A 53 -1.82 4.36 -0.30
C ALA A 53 -2.27 3.79 1.05
N GLY A 54 -2.78 2.55 1.05
CA GLY A 54 -3.20 1.87 2.27
C GLY A 54 -2.05 1.59 3.23
N TRP A 55 -0.90 1.12 2.72
CA TRP A 55 0.26 0.82 3.58
C TRP A 55 1.04 2.07 4.03
N GLN A 56 0.90 3.20 3.35
CA GLN A 56 1.50 4.48 3.75
C GLN A 56 0.54 5.39 4.53
N GLY A 57 -0.73 5.02 4.68
CA GLY A 57 -1.76 5.88 5.29
C GLY A 57 -1.91 7.22 4.55
N ARG A 58 -1.78 7.22 3.21
CA ARG A 58 -1.71 8.44 2.41
C ARG A 58 -2.45 8.30 1.08
N GLU A 59 -3.42 9.20 0.83
CA GLU A 59 -4.18 9.29 -0.43
C GLU A 59 -3.29 9.32 -1.69
N CYS A 60 -2.21 10.10 -1.66
CA CYS A 60 -1.26 10.21 -2.77
C CYS A 60 0.09 9.60 -2.33
N PRO A 61 0.32 8.29 -2.53
CA PRO A 61 1.52 7.62 -2.06
C PRO A 61 2.79 8.19 -2.69
N ARG A 62 3.91 8.06 -2.00
CA ARG A 62 5.22 8.54 -2.47
C ARG A 62 6.26 7.43 -2.49
N ILE A 63 7.16 7.53 -3.46
CA ILE A 63 8.39 6.74 -3.50
C ILE A 63 9.54 7.74 -3.50
N ASP A 64 10.12 8.00 -2.33
CA ASP A 64 11.28 8.89 -2.22
C ASP A 64 12.59 8.15 -2.56
N ARG A 65 12.62 6.82 -2.42
CA ARG A 65 13.69 5.94 -2.92
C ARG A 65 13.10 4.63 -3.44
N GLY A 66 13.15 4.44 -4.76
CA GLY A 66 12.95 3.13 -5.39
C GLY A 66 14.32 2.55 -5.74
N ARG A 67 14.64 1.36 -5.26
CA ARG A 67 15.82 0.60 -5.69
C ARG A 67 15.36 -0.62 -6.47
#